data_AF-C7ZFA1-F1
#
_entry.id   AF-C7ZFA1-F1
#
_cell.length_a   1.000
_cell.length_b   1.000
_cell.length_c   1.000
_cell.angle_alpha   90.00
_cell.angle_beta   90.00
_cell.angle_gamma   90.00
#
_symmetry.space_group_name_H-M   'P 1'
#
loop_
_entity.id
_entity.type
_entity.pdbx_description
1 polymer ?
#
loop_
_entity_poly.entity_id
_entity_poly.type
_entity_poly.pdbx_seq_one_letter_code
_entity_poly.pdbx_strand_id
1 'polypeptide(L)'
;MSGWSSLPLEVRDIILKFLTHDNKIAPYATVSKEWQSVIEKKNFGRLKLHQSCLDSLERLSEQQQGFVKHIWLNIELKTYTCRACWKMESLTSIYANQRILAEAIARLFFILASWKQNRGGLTLELNAYSPSDSEHCHTMDIGTAHPVMMPYDGHLDQLLSSFKKSSLWLKLLSKSVKKVKIFEDFNENYLELFQHSRGRNSFLNPDRVRVTQPKTGAAYAQKSLQLEDFSVAFLIDACHFFDACQPHWRWPHLRSLALTSRLMDKNNPLSIRRILEAAAQSALGMPELETLTLWNGAKGEACAFTWCRQDASISWRGTWDFKLHPSVIKHWEKVAYKYARHEFAVNEELLTQEIRSHGDAIQYLENNRG
;
A
#
# COMPACT_ATOMS: atom_id res chain seq x y z
N MET A 1 -8.45 -53.39 -0.74
CA MET A 1 -7.72 -52.45 -1.62
C MET A 1 -7.16 -51.33 -0.76
N SER A 2 -5.83 -51.18 -0.72
CA SER A 2 -5.14 -50.07 -0.05
C SER A 2 -5.31 -48.80 -0.90
N GLY A 3 -6.24 -47.92 -0.51
CA GLY A 3 -6.51 -46.64 -1.16
C GLY A 3 -6.09 -45.46 -0.28
N TRP A 4 -6.19 -44.24 -0.80
CA TRP A 4 -5.90 -43.00 -0.06
C TRP A 4 -6.51 -42.97 1.35
N SER A 5 -7.76 -43.43 1.48
CA SER A 5 -8.51 -43.50 2.74
C SER A 5 -7.95 -44.49 3.78
N SER A 6 -7.04 -45.39 3.38
CA SER A 6 -6.38 -46.36 4.27
C SER A 6 -5.12 -45.80 4.93
N LEU A 7 -4.64 -44.62 4.51
CA LEU A 7 -3.51 -43.94 5.12
C LEU A 7 -3.93 -43.25 6.44
N PRO A 8 -3.07 -43.26 7.48
CA PRO A 8 -3.27 -42.44 8.67
C PRO A 8 -3.44 -40.96 8.31
N LEU A 9 -4.19 -40.22 9.15
CA LEU A 9 -4.48 -38.80 8.91
C LEU A 9 -3.19 -37.97 8.84
N GLU A 10 -2.20 -38.30 9.67
CA GLU A 10 -0.90 -37.63 9.73
C GLU A 10 -0.14 -37.74 8.40
N VAL A 11 -0.19 -38.93 7.77
CA VAL A 11 0.48 -39.18 6.48
C VAL A 11 -0.25 -38.43 5.36
N ARG A 12 -1.59 -38.45 5.37
CA ARG A 12 -2.40 -37.69 4.40
C ARG A 12 -2.15 -36.19 4.50
N ASP A 13 -2.09 -35.66 5.72
CA ASP A 13 -1.80 -34.25 5.99
C ASP A 13 -0.41 -33.85 5.51
N ILE A 14 0.61 -34.69 5.72
CA ILE A 14 1.97 -34.44 5.22
C ILE A 14 1.96 -34.37 3.69
N ILE A 15 1.36 -35.35 3.02
CA ILE A 15 1.29 -35.39 1.55
C ILE A 15 0.57 -34.17 1.00
N LEU A 16 -0.59 -33.81 1.57
CA LEU A 16 -1.36 -32.65 1.16
C LEU A 16 -0.61 -31.33 1.42
N LYS A 17 0.09 -31.21 2.56
CA LYS A 17 0.98 -30.06 2.82
C LYS A 17 2.09 -29.95 1.78
N PHE A 18 2.74 -31.06 1.44
CA PHE A 18 3.76 -31.06 0.40
C PHE A 18 3.20 -30.65 -0.97
N LEU A 19 2.05 -31.19 -1.37
CA LEU A 19 1.35 -30.78 -2.60
C LEU A 19 1.07 -29.27 -2.61
N THR A 20 0.65 -28.71 -1.48
CA THR A 20 0.41 -27.26 -1.35
C THR A 20 1.67 -26.40 -1.41
N HIS A 21 2.85 -26.92 -1.75
CA HIS A 21 4.01 -26.09 -2.14
C HIS A 21 4.05 -25.80 -3.65
N ASP A 22 3.39 -26.61 -4.48
CA ASP A 22 3.33 -26.39 -5.93
C ASP A 22 2.22 -25.38 -6.30
N ASN A 23 2.45 -24.60 -7.35
CA ASN A 23 1.53 -23.60 -7.89
C ASN A 23 0.53 -24.19 -8.91
N LYS A 24 0.73 -25.42 -9.39
CA LYS A 24 -0.11 -26.07 -10.41
C LYS A 24 -1.00 -27.19 -9.84
N ILE A 25 -1.59 -26.96 -8.67
CA ILE A 25 -2.38 -27.98 -7.96
C ILE A 25 -3.87 -27.99 -8.25
N ALA A 26 -4.39 -27.00 -8.99
CA ALA A 26 -5.82 -26.87 -9.26
C ALA A 26 -6.48 -28.13 -9.84
N PRO A 27 -5.86 -28.88 -10.78
CA PRO A 27 -6.45 -30.11 -11.31
C PRO A 27 -6.69 -31.19 -10.25
N TYR A 28 -5.89 -31.23 -9.18
CA TYR A 28 -5.99 -32.24 -8.14
C TYR A 28 -7.18 -32.02 -7.18
N ALA A 29 -7.87 -30.88 -7.28
CA ALA A 29 -9.07 -30.61 -6.47
C ALA A 29 -10.22 -31.58 -6.79
N THR A 30 -10.19 -32.27 -7.93
CA THR A 30 -11.22 -33.23 -8.34
C THR A 30 -11.02 -34.64 -7.77
N VAL A 31 -9.88 -34.92 -7.13
CA VAL A 31 -9.50 -36.26 -6.65
C VAL A 31 -10.42 -36.76 -5.55
N SER A 32 -10.75 -35.91 -4.56
CA SER A 32 -11.65 -36.24 -3.45
C SER A 32 -12.12 -34.97 -2.75
N LYS A 33 -13.12 -35.07 -1.86
CA LYS A 33 -13.57 -33.93 -1.03
C LYS A 33 -12.49 -33.41 -0.08
N GLU A 34 -11.62 -34.29 0.41
CA GLU A 34 -10.48 -33.93 1.27
C GLU A 34 -9.46 -33.10 0.48
N TRP A 35 -9.10 -33.56 -0.71
CA TRP A 35 -8.19 -32.84 -1.61
C TRP A 35 -8.80 -31.52 -2.09
N GLN A 36 -10.08 -31.53 -2.48
CA GLN A 36 -10.83 -30.33 -2.85
C GLN A 36 -10.74 -29.27 -1.74
N SER A 37 -11.04 -29.64 -0.50
CA SER A 37 -11.03 -28.71 0.64
C SER A 37 -9.67 -28.06 0.85
N VAL A 38 -8.59 -28.85 0.84
CA VAL A 38 -7.23 -28.34 1.07
C VAL A 38 -6.74 -27.48 -0.09
N ILE A 39 -6.96 -27.93 -1.32
CA ILE A 39 -6.50 -27.24 -2.53
C ILE A 39 -7.29 -25.95 -2.76
N GLU A 40 -8.62 -25.97 -2.63
CA GLU A 40 -9.45 -24.77 -2.76
C GLU A 40 -9.09 -23.75 -1.67
N LYS A 41 -8.88 -24.19 -0.42
CA LYS A 41 -8.44 -23.29 0.65
C LYS A 41 -7.11 -22.58 0.31
N LYS A 42 -6.15 -23.28 -0.30
CA LYS A 42 -4.90 -22.65 -0.78
C LYS A 42 -5.16 -21.72 -1.96
N ASN A 43 -5.83 -22.20 -3.01
CA ASN A 43 -5.99 -21.46 -4.27
C ASN A 43 -6.85 -20.20 -4.11
N PHE A 44 -7.93 -20.27 -3.32
CA PHE A 44 -8.80 -19.13 -3.07
C PHE A 44 -8.31 -18.23 -1.94
N GLY A 45 -7.37 -18.69 -1.11
CA GLY A 45 -6.85 -17.92 0.03
C GLY A 45 -6.27 -16.56 -0.36
N ARG A 46 -5.53 -16.50 -1.48
CA ARG A 46 -4.96 -15.28 -2.06
C ARG A 46 -5.25 -15.21 -3.55
N LEU A 47 -6.14 -14.31 -3.94
CA LEU A 47 -6.53 -14.09 -5.33
C LEU A 47 -5.76 -12.91 -5.91
N LYS A 48 -5.05 -13.13 -7.03
CA LYS A 48 -4.52 -12.05 -7.87
C LYS A 48 -5.41 -11.94 -9.10
N LEU A 49 -6.09 -10.80 -9.22
CA LEU A 49 -7.15 -10.58 -10.21
C LEU A 49 -6.76 -9.46 -11.16
N HIS A 50 -7.04 -9.66 -12.45
CA HIS A 50 -7.17 -8.56 -13.39
C HIS A 50 -8.61 -8.05 -13.40
N GLN A 51 -8.85 -6.80 -13.80
CA GLN A 51 -10.22 -6.22 -13.83
C GLN A 51 -11.22 -7.03 -14.66
N SER A 52 -10.77 -7.73 -15.71
CA SER A 52 -11.62 -8.62 -16.52
C SER A 52 -12.07 -9.90 -15.79
N CYS A 53 -11.42 -10.25 -14.66
CA CYS A 53 -11.74 -11.45 -13.90
C CYS A 53 -12.83 -11.23 -12.84
N LEU A 54 -13.33 -9.99 -12.66
CA LEU A 54 -14.30 -9.67 -11.61
C LEU A 54 -15.63 -10.43 -11.76
N ASP A 55 -16.07 -10.73 -12.98
CA ASP A 55 -17.28 -11.56 -13.17
C ASP A 55 -17.08 -13.02 -12.76
N SER A 56 -15.84 -13.52 -12.82
CA SER A 56 -15.50 -14.84 -12.30
C SER A 56 -15.47 -14.84 -10.77
N LEU A 57 -15.08 -13.73 -10.15
CA LEU A 57 -15.13 -13.53 -8.70
C LEU A 57 -16.58 -13.53 -8.18
N GLU A 58 -17.52 -12.95 -8.91
CA GLU A 58 -18.95 -12.94 -8.55
C GLU A 58 -19.56 -14.35 -8.54
N ARG A 59 -19.03 -15.26 -9.38
CA ARG A 59 -19.51 -16.64 -9.51
C ARG A 59 -18.99 -17.60 -8.43
N LEU A 60 -18.14 -17.15 -7.51
CA LEU A 60 -17.64 -18.00 -6.44
C LEU A 60 -18.79 -18.46 -5.54
N SER A 61 -18.78 -19.75 -5.19
CA SER A 61 -19.76 -20.32 -4.25
C SER A 61 -19.55 -19.78 -2.84
N GLU A 62 -20.57 -19.85 -1.98
CA GLU A 62 -20.45 -19.39 -0.58
C GLU A 62 -19.28 -20.07 0.17
N GLN A 63 -18.98 -21.33 -0.15
CA GLN A 63 -17.84 -22.06 0.40
C GLN A 63 -16.50 -21.45 -0.06
N GLN A 64 -16.36 -21.17 -1.35
CA GLN A 64 -15.15 -20.57 -1.92
C GLN A 64 -14.92 -19.16 -1.39
N GLN A 65 -15.98 -18.35 -1.30
CA GLN A 65 -15.93 -17.01 -0.70
C GLN A 65 -15.36 -17.06 0.73
N GLY A 66 -15.75 -18.06 1.53
CA GLY A 66 -15.25 -18.22 2.90
C GLY A 66 -13.74 -18.50 3.02
N PHE A 67 -13.12 -19.04 1.96
CA PHE A 67 -11.67 -19.26 1.90
C PHE A 67 -10.88 -18.01 1.57
N VAL A 68 -11.48 -17.03 0.88
CA VAL A 68 -10.77 -15.83 0.42
C VAL A 68 -10.34 -14.98 1.61
N LYS A 69 -9.03 -14.75 1.74
CA LYS A 69 -8.43 -13.88 2.78
C LYS A 69 -7.73 -12.67 2.21
N HIS A 70 -7.28 -12.74 0.95
CA HIS A 70 -6.58 -11.66 0.30
C HIS A 70 -7.01 -11.56 -1.17
N ILE A 71 -7.43 -10.37 -1.59
CA ILE A 71 -7.65 -10.03 -2.99
C ILE A 71 -6.67 -8.93 -3.39
N TRP A 72 -5.86 -9.21 -4.40
CA TRP A 72 -5.02 -8.25 -5.10
C TRP A 72 -5.61 -7.98 -6.47
N LEU A 73 -6.21 -6.80 -6.66
CA LEU A 73 -6.74 -6.36 -7.94
C LEU A 73 -5.69 -5.51 -8.68
N ASN A 74 -5.30 -5.98 -9.85
CA ASN A 74 -4.40 -5.30 -10.78
C ASN A 74 -5.22 -4.69 -11.92
N ILE A 75 -5.22 -3.35 -12.00
CA ILE A 75 -6.06 -2.59 -12.91
C ILE A 75 -5.20 -2.08 -14.06
N GLU A 76 -5.49 -2.57 -15.27
CA GLU A 76 -4.82 -2.18 -16.49
C GLU A 76 -5.43 -0.90 -17.07
N LEU A 77 -4.58 0.11 -17.24
CA LEU A 77 -4.88 1.41 -17.81
C LEU A 77 -4.60 1.44 -19.31
N LYS A 78 -4.98 2.54 -19.98
CA LYS A 78 -4.74 2.69 -21.41
C LYS A 78 -3.26 2.72 -21.73
N THR A 79 -2.89 2.06 -22.81
CA THR A 79 -1.57 2.22 -23.43
C THR A 79 -1.40 3.62 -23.98
N TYR A 80 -0.15 4.07 -23.98
CA TYR A 80 0.26 5.32 -24.60
C TYR A 80 1.51 5.06 -25.44
N THR A 81 1.87 6.03 -26.29
CA THR A 81 3.04 5.90 -27.16
C THR A 81 4.21 6.69 -26.59
N CYS A 82 5.43 6.40 -27.06
CA CYS A 82 6.64 7.12 -26.63
C CYS A 82 6.58 8.65 -26.83
N ARG A 83 5.70 9.14 -27.73
CA ARG A 83 5.46 10.57 -27.93
C ARG A 83 4.78 11.24 -26.73
N ALA A 84 4.10 10.45 -25.90
CA ALA A 84 3.44 10.88 -24.68
C ALA A 84 4.36 10.75 -23.46
N CYS A 85 5.43 9.93 -23.50
CA CYS A 85 6.47 9.82 -22.46
C CYS A 85 7.20 11.11 -22.14
N TRP A 86 6.92 12.18 -22.86
CA TRP A 86 7.49 13.50 -22.60
C TRP A 86 6.46 14.62 -22.54
N LYS A 87 5.17 14.33 -22.33
CA LYS A 87 4.09 15.32 -22.32
C LYS A 87 3.13 15.08 -21.17
N MET A 88 2.67 16.15 -20.50
CA MET A 88 1.58 16.02 -19.53
C MET A 88 0.44 15.20 -20.12
N GLU A 89 -0.08 14.30 -19.30
CA GLU A 89 -1.23 13.52 -19.68
C GLU A 89 -2.37 14.46 -20.07
N SER A 90 -3.00 14.20 -21.22
CA SER A 90 -4.14 15.00 -21.66
C SER A 90 -5.32 14.75 -20.74
N LEU A 91 -6.13 15.79 -20.48
CA LEU A 91 -7.37 15.66 -19.69
C LEU A 91 -8.25 14.50 -20.20
N THR A 92 -8.26 14.22 -21.49
CA THR A 92 -8.99 13.09 -22.07
C THR A 92 -8.44 11.73 -21.64
N SER A 93 -7.11 11.54 -21.63
CA SER A 93 -6.49 10.28 -21.22
C SER A 93 -6.69 10.06 -19.73
N ILE A 94 -6.53 11.14 -18.97
CA ILE A 94 -6.85 11.25 -17.56
C ILE A 94 -8.26 10.71 -17.31
N TYR A 95 -9.29 11.34 -17.89
CA TYR A 95 -10.68 10.93 -17.65
C TYR A 95 -10.96 9.49 -18.10
N ALA A 96 -10.26 9.00 -19.12
CA ALA A 96 -10.41 7.63 -19.58
C ALA A 96 -9.84 6.61 -18.57
N ASN A 97 -8.61 6.82 -18.10
CA ASN A 97 -7.98 5.98 -17.06
C ASN A 97 -8.76 6.06 -15.75
N GLN A 98 -9.31 7.24 -15.45
CA GLN A 98 -10.21 7.44 -14.33
C GLN A 98 -11.44 6.56 -14.35
N ARG A 99 -12.09 6.49 -15.50
CA ARG A 99 -13.29 5.67 -15.66
C ARG A 99 -12.96 4.18 -15.43
N ILE A 100 -11.82 3.72 -15.94
CA ILE A 100 -11.38 2.33 -15.82
C ILE A 100 -11.20 1.92 -14.35
N LEU A 101 -10.40 2.65 -13.54
CA LEU A 101 -10.24 2.22 -12.15
C LEU A 101 -11.51 2.45 -11.33
N ALA A 102 -12.30 3.50 -11.61
CA ALA A 102 -13.56 3.73 -10.95
C ALA A 102 -14.51 2.54 -11.10
N GLU A 103 -14.65 2.06 -12.34
CA GLU A 103 -15.50 0.93 -12.70
C GLU A 103 -15.00 -0.38 -12.07
N ALA A 104 -13.69 -0.64 -12.15
CA ALA A 104 -13.09 -1.84 -11.58
C ALA A 104 -13.24 -1.90 -10.04
N ILE A 105 -12.94 -0.80 -9.34
CA ILE A 105 -13.04 -0.73 -7.87
C ILE A 105 -14.51 -0.81 -7.43
N ALA A 106 -15.41 -0.07 -8.09
CA ALA A 106 -16.83 -0.09 -7.76
C ALA A 106 -17.43 -1.49 -7.98
N ARG A 107 -17.07 -2.17 -9.07
CA ARG A 107 -17.50 -3.53 -9.36
C ARG A 107 -16.98 -4.52 -8.33
N LEU A 108 -15.71 -4.43 -7.94
CA LEU A 108 -15.14 -5.27 -6.89
C LEU A 108 -15.92 -5.08 -5.56
N PHE A 109 -16.18 -3.85 -5.16
CA PHE A 109 -16.89 -3.57 -3.91
C PHE A 109 -18.34 -4.01 -3.95
N PHE A 110 -19.02 -3.87 -5.08
CA PHE A 110 -20.34 -4.42 -5.28
C PHE A 110 -20.36 -5.94 -5.05
N ILE A 111 -19.38 -6.67 -5.60
CA ILE A 111 -19.24 -8.11 -5.40
C ILE A 111 -19.00 -8.43 -3.92
N LEU A 112 -18.03 -7.76 -3.29
CA LEU A 112 -17.69 -8.00 -1.88
C LEU A 112 -18.81 -7.65 -0.90
N ALA A 113 -19.67 -6.68 -1.25
CA ALA A 113 -20.85 -6.34 -0.46
C ALA A 113 -21.91 -7.45 -0.47
N SER A 114 -21.93 -8.32 -1.48
CA SER A 114 -22.86 -9.46 -1.55
C SER A 114 -22.42 -10.69 -0.74
N TRP A 115 -21.15 -10.73 -0.30
CA TRP A 115 -20.59 -11.87 0.43
C TRP A 115 -21.08 -11.92 1.88
N LYS A 116 -21.85 -12.97 2.22
CA LYS A 116 -22.50 -13.14 3.53
C LYS A 116 -21.54 -13.60 4.65
N GLN A 117 -20.38 -14.17 4.31
CA GLN A 117 -19.53 -14.96 5.22
C GLN A 117 -18.06 -14.52 5.23
N ASN A 118 -17.77 -13.23 5.41
CA ASN A 118 -16.40 -12.82 5.75
C ASN A 118 -16.21 -12.73 7.27
N ARG A 119 -16.10 -13.90 7.91
CA ARG A 119 -15.84 -14.04 9.36
C ARG A 119 -14.38 -13.74 9.76
N GLY A 120 -13.47 -13.59 8.79
CA GLY A 120 -12.06 -13.28 9.04
C GLY A 120 -11.62 -12.17 8.10
N GLY A 121 -11.11 -11.08 8.66
CA GLY A 121 -10.80 -9.83 7.96
C GLY A 121 -10.17 -10.04 6.58
N LEU A 122 -10.91 -9.62 5.55
CA LEU A 122 -10.44 -9.61 4.17
C LEU A 122 -9.37 -8.54 4.00
N THR A 123 -8.25 -8.91 3.36
CA THR A 123 -7.22 -7.98 2.89
C THR A 123 -7.49 -7.62 1.44
N LEU A 124 -7.55 -6.33 1.17
CA LEU A 124 -7.63 -5.80 -0.18
C LEU A 124 -6.32 -5.09 -0.54
N GLU A 125 -5.75 -5.46 -1.68
CA GLU A 125 -4.62 -4.81 -2.33
C GLU A 125 -5.05 -4.31 -3.71
N LEU A 126 -4.85 -3.01 -3.99
CA LEU A 126 -5.19 -2.39 -5.27
C LEU A 126 -3.91 -1.89 -5.94
N ASN A 127 -3.70 -2.25 -7.20
CA ASN A 127 -2.61 -1.78 -8.06
C ASN A 127 -3.16 -1.26 -9.40
N ALA A 128 -2.47 -0.29 -10.00
CA ALA A 128 -2.77 0.25 -11.31
C ALA A 128 -1.49 0.31 -12.14
N TYR A 129 -1.56 0.01 -13.43
CA TYR A 129 -0.42 0.10 -14.35
C TYR A 129 -0.90 0.35 -15.78
N SER A 130 -0.08 1.00 -16.60
CA SER A 130 -0.28 1.05 -18.06
C SER A 130 0.63 0.00 -18.71
N PRO A 131 0.16 -0.85 -19.65
CA PRO A 131 1.02 -1.87 -20.26
C PRO A 131 2.29 -1.30 -20.90
N SER A 132 2.18 -0.09 -21.46
CA SER A 132 3.26 0.66 -22.10
C SER A 132 4.38 1.11 -21.14
N ASP A 133 4.15 1.12 -19.82
CA ASP A 133 5.17 1.53 -18.84
C ASP A 133 6.43 0.65 -18.95
N SER A 134 6.23 -0.64 -19.17
CA SER A 134 7.31 -1.61 -19.34
C SER A 134 8.06 -1.48 -20.69
N GLU A 135 7.42 -0.92 -21.71
CA GLU A 135 7.97 -0.77 -23.06
C GLU A 135 8.83 0.50 -23.21
N HIS A 136 8.54 1.52 -22.41
CA HIS A 136 9.18 2.84 -22.50
C HIS A 136 10.33 3.05 -21.51
N CYS A 137 10.61 2.09 -20.63
CA CYS A 137 11.69 2.16 -19.65
C CYS A 137 13.10 2.14 -20.29
N HIS A 138 13.25 1.62 -21.52
CA HIS A 138 14.56 1.33 -22.13
C HIS A 138 15.15 2.43 -23.04
N THR A 139 14.43 3.50 -23.38
CA THR A 139 14.86 4.48 -24.39
C THR A 139 15.36 5.82 -23.82
N MET A 140 15.59 5.92 -22.51
CA MET A 140 16.18 7.11 -21.89
C MET A 140 17.71 7.12 -22.02
N ASP A 141 18.21 7.28 -23.26
CA ASP A 141 19.61 7.58 -23.53
C ASP A 141 19.94 9.03 -23.10
N ILE A 142 20.94 9.18 -22.23
CA ILE A 142 21.32 10.42 -21.51
C ILE A 142 21.97 11.48 -22.44
N GLY A 143 22.03 11.26 -23.74
CA GLY A 143 22.96 11.94 -24.66
C GLY A 143 22.53 13.23 -25.36
N THR A 144 21.24 13.57 -25.47
CA THR A 144 20.81 14.71 -26.33
C THR A 144 19.76 15.60 -25.66
N ALA A 145 20.23 16.53 -24.83
CA ALA A 145 19.37 17.47 -24.10
C ALA A 145 18.91 18.65 -24.99
N HIS A 146 17.61 18.70 -25.29
CA HIS A 146 16.85 19.95 -25.33
C HIS A 146 15.92 20.00 -24.10
N PRO A 147 15.49 21.19 -23.62
CA PRO A 147 14.69 21.30 -22.40
C PRO A 147 13.26 20.78 -22.68
N VAL A 148 12.99 19.55 -22.29
CA VAL A 148 11.75 18.82 -22.61
C VAL A 148 10.82 18.79 -21.40
N MET A 149 9.53 19.04 -21.68
CA MET A 149 8.46 19.18 -20.70
C MET A 149 7.70 17.85 -20.47
N MET A 150 8.30 16.92 -19.71
CA MET A 150 7.91 15.50 -19.43
C MET A 150 6.44 15.18 -18.96
N PRO A 151 5.98 13.91 -18.85
CA PRO A 151 4.59 13.55 -18.54
C PRO A 151 4.24 13.58 -17.08
N TYR A 152 2.94 13.51 -16.86
CA TYR A 152 2.27 13.39 -15.58
C TYR A 152 1.69 11.98 -15.52
N ASP A 153 2.16 11.12 -14.60
CA ASP A 153 1.69 9.72 -14.46
C ASP A 153 0.70 9.53 -13.30
N GLY A 154 0.05 10.61 -12.83
CA GLY A 154 -0.89 10.59 -11.70
C GLY A 154 -2.30 10.06 -12.00
N HIS A 155 -2.44 8.97 -12.77
CA HIS A 155 -3.72 8.44 -13.25
C HIS A 155 -4.73 8.12 -12.12
N LEU A 156 -4.27 7.51 -11.03
CA LEU A 156 -5.06 7.14 -9.85
C LEU A 156 -5.45 8.35 -9.00
N ASP A 157 -4.64 9.41 -9.01
CA ASP A 157 -4.86 10.59 -8.19
C ASP A 157 -5.90 11.52 -8.80
N GLN A 158 -5.92 11.60 -10.12
CA GLN A 158 -6.92 12.36 -10.85
C GLN A 158 -8.29 11.68 -10.77
N LEU A 159 -8.29 10.34 -10.66
CA LEU A 159 -9.46 9.52 -10.31
C LEU A 159 -10.03 9.92 -8.98
N LEU A 160 -9.21 9.93 -7.94
CA LEU A 160 -9.60 10.40 -6.61
C LEU A 160 -10.02 11.87 -6.63
N SER A 161 -9.43 12.66 -7.54
CA SER A 161 -9.82 14.05 -7.80
C SER A 161 -11.20 14.19 -8.46
N SER A 162 -11.59 13.26 -9.33
CA SER A 162 -12.92 13.23 -9.95
C SER A 162 -13.96 12.57 -9.00
N PHE A 163 -13.51 11.60 -8.20
CA PHE A 163 -14.20 11.12 -7.01
C PHE A 163 -14.29 12.15 -5.87
N LYS A 164 -13.59 13.32 -5.94
CA LYS A 164 -13.74 14.44 -4.98
C LYS A 164 -15.18 14.88 -4.82
N LYS A 165 -16.04 14.64 -5.82
CA LYS A 165 -17.47 14.95 -5.72
C LYS A 165 -18.28 13.93 -4.92
N SER A 166 -17.80 12.71 -4.69
CA SER A 166 -18.72 11.64 -4.29
C SER A 166 -18.36 10.88 -3.03
N SER A 167 -17.09 10.79 -2.60
CA SER A 167 -16.69 9.92 -1.48
C SER A 167 -17.24 8.47 -1.61
N LEU A 168 -17.70 8.08 -2.81
CA LEU A 168 -18.57 6.92 -2.99
C LEU A 168 -17.82 5.63 -2.76
N TRP A 169 -16.58 5.51 -3.23
CA TRP A 169 -15.83 4.27 -3.07
C TRP A 169 -15.39 4.02 -1.62
N LEU A 170 -15.06 5.06 -0.84
CA LEU A 170 -14.79 4.94 0.61
C LEU A 170 -16.07 4.58 1.40
N LYS A 171 -17.25 5.01 0.93
CA LYS A 171 -18.55 4.56 1.44
C LYS A 171 -18.86 3.10 1.07
N LEU A 172 -18.35 2.62 -0.07
CA LEU A 172 -18.58 1.28 -0.60
C LEU A 172 -17.66 0.20 0.00
N LEU A 173 -16.61 0.58 0.74
CA LEU A 173 -15.86 -0.36 1.57
C LEU A 173 -16.81 -1.00 2.58
N SER A 174 -17.21 -2.25 2.29
CA SER A 174 -18.15 -3.03 3.08
C SER A 174 -17.66 -3.18 4.52
N LYS A 175 -18.58 -3.35 5.46
CA LYS A 175 -18.25 -3.59 6.89
C LYS A 175 -17.38 -4.85 7.11
N SER A 176 -17.28 -5.72 6.10
CA SER A 176 -16.47 -6.95 6.13
C SER A 176 -15.00 -6.72 5.80
N VAL A 177 -14.61 -5.58 5.21
CA VAL A 177 -13.21 -5.25 4.98
C VAL A 177 -12.60 -4.67 6.26
N LYS A 178 -11.60 -5.37 6.79
CA LYS A 178 -10.84 -4.94 7.97
C LYS A 178 -9.43 -4.49 7.64
N LYS A 179 -8.89 -4.98 6.52
CA LYS A 179 -7.51 -4.73 6.11
C LYS A 179 -7.47 -4.15 4.71
N VAL A 180 -6.87 -2.98 4.57
CA VAL A 180 -6.74 -2.28 3.27
C VAL A 180 -5.28 -1.91 3.07
N LYS A 181 -4.72 -2.35 1.94
CA LYS A 181 -3.41 -1.94 1.45
C LYS A 181 -3.58 -1.32 0.06
N ILE A 182 -3.10 -0.12 -0.15
CA ILE A 182 -3.14 0.54 -1.46
C ILE A 182 -1.72 1.00 -1.78
N PHE A 183 -1.24 0.61 -2.95
CA PHE A 183 0.06 0.98 -3.46
C PHE A 183 -0.13 1.54 -4.86
N GLU A 184 0.40 2.73 -5.10
CA GLU A 184 0.54 3.25 -6.46
C GLU A 184 2.00 3.14 -6.87
N ASP A 185 2.25 2.40 -7.93
CA ASP A 185 3.53 2.33 -8.60
C ASP A 185 3.69 3.54 -9.56
N PHE A 186 4.87 4.16 -9.58
CA PHE A 186 5.21 5.24 -10.50
C PHE A 186 6.69 5.16 -10.86
N ASN A 187 7.08 5.68 -12.03
CA ASN A 187 8.46 5.60 -12.50
C ASN A 187 9.35 6.67 -11.81
N GLU A 188 10.37 6.22 -11.08
CA GLU A 188 11.24 7.10 -10.29
C GLU A 188 12.32 7.84 -11.08
N ASN A 189 12.63 7.37 -12.29
CA ASN A 189 13.63 8.04 -13.14
C ASN A 189 13.22 9.49 -13.45
N TYR A 190 11.93 9.81 -13.33
CA TYR A 190 11.47 11.18 -13.39
C TYR A 190 12.08 12.07 -12.30
N LEU A 191 12.32 11.58 -11.08
CA LEU A 191 12.87 12.36 -9.96
C LEU A 191 14.35 12.72 -10.16
N GLU A 192 15.17 11.79 -10.65
CA GLU A 192 16.60 12.02 -10.96
C GLU A 192 16.78 13.11 -12.03
N LEU A 193 15.92 13.13 -13.05
CA LEU A 193 15.97 14.13 -14.12
C LEU A 193 15.76 15.57 -13.60
N PHE A 194 15.07 15.76 -12.46
CA PHE A 194 14.86 17.07 -11.85
C PHE A 194 15.93 17.47 -10.83
N GLN A 195 16.51 16.53 -10.09
CA GLN A 195 17.62 16.81 -9.16
C GLN A 195 18.86 17.37 -9.90
N HIS A 196 19.08 16.96 -11.15
CA HIS A 196 20.18 17.46 -12.00
C HIS A 196 19.90 18.81 -12.71
N SER A 197 18.97 19.64 -12.23
CA SER A 197 18.72 21.00 -12.75
C SER A 197 18.32 21.08 -14.23
N ARG A 198 17.65 20.05 -14.77
CA ARG A 198 17.12 20.05 -16.15
C ARG A 198 15.64 20.41 -16.25
N GLY A 199 14.98 20.70 -15.12
CA GLY A 199 13.61 21.22 -15.06
C GLY A 199 13.53 22.74 -14.89
N ARG A 200 12.46 23.37 -15.39
CA ARG A 200 12.17 24.80 -15.13
C ARG A 200 11.82 24.98 -13.65
N ASN A 201 12.81 25.38 -12.85
CA ASN A 201 12.69 25.92 -11.48
C ASN A 201 12.55 24.88 -10.35
N SER A 202 13.44 24.88 -9.36
CA SER A 202 13.40 23.98 -8.18
C SER A 202 12.18 24.21 -7.27
N PHE A 203 11.58 25.40 -7.34
CA PHE A 203 10.35 25.78 -6.63
C PHE A 203 9.08 25.44 -7.42
N LEU A 204 9.20 25.13 -8.71
CA LEU A 204 8.14 24.55 -9.52
C LEU A 204 8.54 23.08 -9.73
N ASN A 205 8.37 22.24 -8.71
CA ASN A 205 8.20 20.82 -8.99
C ASN A 205 6.80 20.70 -9.61
N PRO A 206 6.65 20.87 -10.94
CA PRO A 206 5.40 21.33 -11.51
C PRO A 206 4.56 20.09 -11.72
N ASP A 207 3.65 19.84 -10.78
CA ASP A 207 2.54 18.90 -10.87
C ASP A 207 2.89 17.41 -11.08
N ARG A 208 4.13 17.00 -11.37
CA ARG A 208 4.43 15.64 -11.86
C ARG A 208 4.91 14.64 -10.81
N VAL A 209 5.16 15.13 -9.60
CA VAL A 209 5.30 14.33 -8.38
C VAL A 209 4.02 14.59 -7.57
N ARG A 210 3.06 13.66 -7.65
CA ARG A 210 1.72 13.71 -7.04
C ARG A 210 1.52 14.80 -5.98
N VAL A 211 0.75 15.84 -6.28
CA VAL A 211 0.34 16.84 -5.27
C VAL A 211 -0.84 16.30 -4.48
N THR A 212 -0.53 15.48 -3.48
CA THR A 212 -1.50 14.97 -2.50
C THR A 212 -2.31 16.13 -1.90
N GLN A 213 -3.60 15.91 -1.67
CA GLN A 213 -4.52 16.97 -1.22
C GLN A 213 -4.97 16.76 0.23
N PRO A 214 -5.10 17.83 1.04
CA PRO A 214 -5.61 17.74 2.41
C PRO A 214 -6.93 16.99 2.54
N LYS A 215 -7.88 17.24 1.63
CA LYS A 215 -9.20 16.59 1.62
C LYS A 215 -9.11 15.08 1.41
N THR A 216 -8.16 14.63 0.58
CA THR A 216 -7.94 13.20 0.33
C THR A 216 -7.38 12.55 1.59
N GLY A 217 -6.32 13.12 2.18
CA GLY A 217 -5.76 12.64 3.45
C GLY A 217 -6.81 12.54 4.56
N ALA A 218 -7.67 13.56 4.69
CA ALA A 218 -8.76 13.58 5.66
C ALA A 218 -9.78 12.45 5.45
N ALA A 219 -10.15 12.16 4.20
CA ALA A 219 -11.10 11.09 3.90
C ALA A 219 -10.55 9.71 4.26
N TYR A 220 -9.26 9.46 3.98
CA TYR A 220 -8.59 8.22 4.38
C TYR A 220 -8.41 8.13 5.90
N ALA A 221 -8.08 9.23 6.56
CA ALA A 221 -8.01 9.30 8.02
C ALA A 221 -9.34 8.94 8.66
N GLN A 222 -10.45 9.52 8.19
CA GLN A 222 -11.78 9.18 8.67
C GLN A 222 -12.13 7.70 8.42
N LYS A 223 -11.76 7.13 7.27
CA LYS A 223 -12.08 5.74 6.97
C LYS A 223 -11.29 4.76 7.82
N SER A 224 -10.03 5.08 8.13
CA SER A 224 -9.16 4.23 8.95
C SER A 224 -9.71 3.93 10.35
N LEU A 225 -10.65 4.76 10.86
CA LEU A 225 -11.33 4.56 12.15
C LEU A 225 -12.02 3.19 12.30
N GLN A 226 -12.38 2.54 11.19
CA GLN A 226 -13.10 1.26 11.18
C GLN A 226 -12.21 0.05 10.83
N LEU A 227 -10.93 0.28 10.53
CA LEU A 227 -10.01 -0.73 10.03
C LEU A 227 -9.12 -1.30 11.14
N GLU A 228 -8.61 -2.50 10.90
CA GLU A 228 -7.61 -3.19 11.72
C GLU A 228 -6.21 -3.00 11.14
N ASP A 229 -6.08 -3.03 9.81
CA ASP A 229 -4.82 -2.78 9.12
C ASP A 229 -5.05 -1.81 7.98
N PHE A 230 -4.26 -0.74 7.94
CA PHE A 230 -4.39 0.29 6.93
C PHE A 230 -3.01 0.71 6.40
N SER A 231 -2.77 0.47 5.11
CA SER A 231 -1.54 0.85 4.43
C SER A 231 -1.89 1.63 3.17
N VAL A 232 -1.33 2.83 3.03
CA VAL A 232 -1.45 3.62 1.80
C VAL A 232 -0.12 4.23 1.47
N ALA A 233 0.47 3.76 0.37
CA ALA A 233 1.71 4.29 -0.18
C ALA A 233 1.41 5.09 -1.44
N PHE A 234 2.08 6.22 -1.62
CA PHE A 234 1.93 7.02 -2.83
C PHE A 234 0.78 8.03 -2.70
N LEU A 235 -0.39 7.49 -2.35
CA LEU A 235 -1.71 8.07 -2.64
C LEU A 235 -2.16 9.19 -1.74
N ILE A 236 -1.62 9.23 -0.53
CA ILE A 236 -1.79 10.35 0.38
C ILE A 236 -0.45 10.70 0.99
N ASP A 237 -0.32 11.95 1.38
CA ASP A 237 0.76 12.34 2.26
C ASP A 237 0.26 12.19 3.70
N ALA A 238 1.04 11.50 4.52
CA ALA A 238 0.70 11.28 5.92
C ALA A 238 0.49 12.61 6.68
N CYS A 239 1.07 13.74 6.25
CA CYS A 239 0.77 15.03 6.89
C CYS A 239 -0.70 15.40 6.75
N HIS A 240 -1.30 15.22 5.57
CA HIS A 240 -2.72 15.45 5.34
C HIS A 240 -3.62 14.49 6.12
N PHE A 241 -3.16 13.27 6.34
CA PHE A 241 -3.85 12.28 7.18
C PHE A 241 -3.90 12.73 8.64
N PHE A 242 -2.74 13.09 9.22
CA PHE A 242 -2.65 13.47 10.63
C PHE A 242 -3.19 14.88 10.91
N ASP A 243 -3.00 15.84 10.01
CA ASP A 243 -3.54 17.21 10.14
C ASP A 243 -5.09 17.20 10.17
N ALA A 244 -5.73 16.17 9.61
CA ALA A 244 -7.18 16.01 9.63
C ALA A 244 -7.72 15.32 10.90
N CYS A 245 -6.87 14.64 11.67
CA CYS A 245 -7.28 13.87 12.83
C CYS A 245 -7.85 14.77 13.93
N GLN A 246 -9.01 14.39 14.47
CA GLN A 246 -9.70 15.18 15.50
C GLN A 246 -9.42 14.62 16.90
N PRO A 247 -9.38 15.45 17.97
CA PRO A 247 -9.09 14.99 19.33
C PRO A 247 -10.03 13.91 19.88
N HIS A 248 -11.27 13.85 19.38
CA HIS A 248 -12.28 12.87 19.79
C HIS A 248 -12.24 11.58 18.96
N TRP A 249 -11.43 11.52 17.89
CA TRP A 249 -11.33 10.32 17.06
C TRP A 249 -10.65 9.18 17.82
N ARG A 250 -11.16 7.97 17.62
CA ARG A 250 -10.66 6.76 18.24
C ARG A 250 -10.60 5.66 17.18
N TRP A 251 -9.52 4.89 17.22
CA TRP A 251 -9.31 3.73 16.36
C TRP A 251 -9.35 2.48 17.23
N PRO A 252 -10.54 1.98 17.60
CA PRO A 252 -10.67 0.93 18.61
C PRO A 252 -10.06 -0.41 18.19
N HIS A 253 -9.81 -0.60 16.90
CA HIS A 253 -9.36 -1.88 16.34
C HIS A 253 -8.08 -1.78 15.48
N LEU A 254 -7.56 -0.58 15.22
CA LEU A 254 -6.42 -0.40 14.32
C LEU A 254 -5.14 -0.93 14.99
N ARG A 255 -4.56 -1.98 14.39
CA ARG A 255 -3.33 -2.66 14.79
C ARG A 255 -2.14 -2.21 13.97
N SER A 256 -2.31 -1.99 12.67
CA SER A 256 -1.22 -1.58 11.77
C SER A 256 -1.58 -0.36 10.94
N LEU A 257 -0.68 0.64 10.91
CA LEU A 257 -0.78 1.82 10.06
C LEU A 257 0.53 2.04 9.30
N ALA A 258 0.48 2.05 7.97
CA ALA A 258 1.65 2.38 7.14
C ALA A 258 1.30 3.47 6.12
N LEU A 259 2.04 4.58 6.13
CA LEU A 259 1.78 5.71 5.25
C LEU A 259 3.08 6.28 4.68
N THR A 260 3.01 6.85 3.48
CA THR A 260 4.12 7.60 2.89
C THR A 260 4.02 9.10 3.16
N SER A 261 5.15 9.80 3.28
CA SER A 261 5.17 11.27 3.28
C SER A 261 6.40 11.82 2.58
N ARG A 262 6.20 12.76 1.67
CA ARG A 262 7.33 13.45 0.99
C ARG A 262 8.03 14.44 1.91
N LEU A 263 7.42 14.75 3.05
CA LEU A 263 8.03 15.58 4.08
C LEU A 263 9.13 14.82 4.84
N MET A 264 9.24 13.50 4.65
CA MET A 264 10.38 12.72 5.11
C MET A 264 11.55 12.84 4.14
N ASP A 265 12.18 14.03 4.20
CA ASP A 265 13.31 14.47 3.38
C ASP A 265 14.46 14.94 4.28
N LYS A 266 15.69 14.54 3.96
CA LYS A 266 16.88 14.84 4.79
C LYS A 266 17.14 16.33 5.00
N ASN A 267 16.69 17.18 4.07
CA ASN A 267 16.89 18.63 4.14
C ASN A 267 15.78 19.34 4.91
N ASN A 268 14.77 18.61 5.40
CA ASN A 268 13.59 19.20 6.04
C ASN A 268 13.28 18.58 7.42
N PRO A 269 14.23 18.63 8.39
CA PRO A 269 14.08 18.01 9.71
C PRO A 269 12.89 18.56 10.51
N LEU A 270 12.52 19.82 10.30
CA LEU A 270 11.34 20.43 10.93
C LEU A 270 10.04 19.76 10.47
N SER A 271 9.94 19.42 9.19
CA SER A 271 8.76 18.75 8.64
C SER A 271 8.67 17.31 9.12
N ILE A 272 9.80 16.59 9.20
CA ILE A 272 9.89 15.26 9.83
C ILE A 272 9.39 15.35 11.27
N ARG A 273 9.92 16.28 12.06
CA ARG A 273 9.48 16.46 13.45
C ARG A 273 7.96 16.68 13.55
N ARG A 274 7.41 17.60 12.74
CA ARG A 274 5.98 17.93 12.75
C ARG A 274 5.11 16.69 12.52
N ILE A 275 5.44 15.89 11.52
CA ILE A 275 4.63 14.72 11.17
C ILE A 275 4.75 13.59 12.20
N LEU A 276 5.95 13.36 12.75
CA LEU A 276 6.15 12.35 13.79
C LEU A 276 5.45 12.71 15.11
N GLU A 277 5.40 13.99 15.47
CA GLU A 277 4.64 14.47 16.63
C GLU A 277 3.13 14.33 16.42
N ALA A 278 2.63 14.70 15.24
CA ALA A 278 1.21 14.54 14.89
C ALA A 278 0.77 13.07 14.87
N ALA A 279 1.64 12.18 14.40
CA ALA A 279 1.43 10.73 14.43
C ALA A 279 1.33 10.21 15.87
N ALA A 280 2.27 10.59 16.75
CA ALA A 280 2.22 10.22 18.16
C ALA A 280 0.96 10.72 18.85
N GLN A 281 0.55 11.97 18.58
CA GLN A 281 -0.67 12.55 19.15
C GLN A 281 -1.92 11.77 18.71
N SER A 282 -1.96 11.30 17.47
CA SER A 282 -3.04 10.47 16.94
C SER A 282 -3.02 9.06 17.53
N ALA A 283 -1.82 8.48 17.72
CA ALA A 283 -1.61 7.15 18.29
C ALA A 283 -2.15 7.02 19.73
N LEU A 284 -2.24 8.13 20.49
CA LEU A 284 -2.91 8.15 21.80
C LEU A 284 -4.41 7.77 21.75
N GLY A 285 -5.02 7.79 20.57
CA GLY A 285 -6.39 7.34 20.31
C GLY A 285 -6.50 5.93 19.73
N MET A 286 -5.38 5.18 19.64
CA MET A 286 -5.28 3.88 18.96
C MET A 286 -4.86 2.77 19.94
N PRO A 287 -5.77 2.25 20.80
CA PRO A 287 -5.42 1.34 21.90
C PRO A 287 -4.88 -0.04 21.47
N GLU A 288 -5.19 -0.48 20.26
CA GLU A 288 -4.75 -1.78 19.71
C GLU A 288 -3.54 -1.65 18.77
N LEU A 289 -2.95 -0.45 18.63
CA LEU A 289 -1.88 -0.20 17.66
C LEU A 289 -0.60 -0.97 18.01
N GLU A 290 -0.27 -1.95 17.18
CA GLU A 290 0.92 -2.79 17.29
C GLU A 290 2.10 -2.16 16.54
N THR A 291 1.85 -1.67 15.32
CA THR A 291 2.88 -1.11 14.44
C THR A 291 2.41 0.17 13.75
N LEU A 292 3.24 1.20 13.70
CA LEU A 292 3.03 2.35 12.83
C LEU A 292 4.31 2.66 12.07
N THR A 293 4.23 2.72 10.74
CA THR A 293 5.37 3.03 9.86
C THR A 293 5.06 4.25 9.00
N LEU A 294 5.91 5.27 9.09
CA LEU A 294 5.93 6.39 8.15
C LEU A 294 7.20 6.28 7.34
N TRP A 295 7.10 6.33 6.03
CA TRP A 295 8.27 6.13 5.18
C TRP A 295 8.24 6.98 3.92
N ASN A 296 9.40 7.11 3.30
CA ASN A 296 9.56 7.68 1.98
C ASN A 296 10.73 6.98 1.30
N GLY A 297 10.64 6.80 0.00
CA GLY A 297 11.66 6.11 -0.77
C GLY A 297 11.64 6.58 -2.21
N ALA A 298 12.83 6.87 -2.71
CA ALA A 298 13.14 7.08 -4.11
C ALA A 298 14.55 6.52 -4.38
N LYS A 299 14.89 6.37 -5.66
CA LYS A 299 16.26 6.04 -6.07
C LYS A 299 17.29 6.94 -5.35
N GLY A 300 18.24 6.28 -4.69
CA GLY A 300 19.31 6.90 -3.91
C GLY A 300 18.94 7.36 -2.49
N GLU A 301 17.66 7.56 -2.16
CA GLU A 301 17.25 8.10 -0.86
C GLU A 301 15.99 7.42 -0.31
N ALA A 302 16.11 6.79 0.85
CA ALA A 302 14.99 6.19 1.56
C ALA A 302 15.12 6.32 3.07
N CYS A 303 13.99 6.43 3.76
CA CYS A 303 13.89 6.36 5.21
C CYS A 303 12.53 5.85 5.69
N ALA A 304 12.51 5.32 6.92
CA ALA A 304 11.34 4.92 7.66
C ALA A 304 11.48 5.28 9.13
N PHE A 305 10.39 5.76 9.69
CA PHE A 305 10.15 5.81 11.12
C PHE A 305 9.15 4.70 11.47
N THR A 306 9.45 3.91 12.51
CA THR A 306 8.57 2.83 12.96
C THR A 306 8.35 2.89 14.46
N TRP A 307 7.09 2.77 14.88
CA TRP A 307 6.70 2.43 16.24
C TRP A 307 6.38 0.93 16.33
N CYS A 308 6.92 0.26 17.34
CA CYS A 308 6.64 -1.14 17.67
C CYS A 308 6.15 -1.23 19.12
N ARG A 309 4.91 -1.68 19.33
CA ARG A 309 4.34 -1.84 20.68
C ARG A 309 5.01 -2.95 21.47
N GLN A 310 5.34 -4.07 20.81
CA GLN A 310 5.93 -5.24 21.46
C GLN A 310 7.25 -4.88 22.15
N ASP A 311 8.09 -4.13 21.45
CA ASP A 311 9.40 -3.70 21.94
C ASP A 311 9.35 -2.37 22.69
N ALA A 312 8.16 -1.77 22.83
CA ALA A 312 7.95 -0.42 23.33
C ALA A 312 8.94 0.59 22.71
N SER A 313 9.17 0.50 21.41
CA SER A 313 10.27 1.23 20.77
C SER A 313 9.82 2.10 19.61
N ILE A 314 10.55 3.18 19.38
CA ILE A 314 10.59 3.86 18.09
C ILE A 314 11.92 3.62 17.40
N SER A 315 11.90 3.50 16.08
CA SER A 315 13.11 3.33 15.28
C SER A 315 13.16 4.27 14.09
N TRP A 316 14.33 4.83 13.81
CA TRP A 316 14.64 5.45 12.52
C TRP A 316 15.53 4.52 11.71
N ARG A 317 15.17 4.25 10.46
CA ARG A 317 15.98 3.47 9.53
C ARG A 317 16.07 4.24 8.22
N GLY A 318 17.26 4.49 7.69
CA GLY A 318 17.38 5.24 6.44
C GLY A 318 18.76 5.30 5.84
N THR A 319 18.84 5.85 4.63
CA THR A 319 20.08 6.04 3.85
C THR A 319 20.94 7.23 4.32
N TRP A 320 20.47 7.97 5.33
CA TRP A 320 21.23 9.02 6.00
C TRP A 320 21.04 8.93 7.51
N ASP A 321 22.06 9.40 8.24
CA ASP A 321 21.99 9.49 9.70
C ASP A 321 21.00 10.59 10.10
N PHE A 322 20.11 10.27 11.04
CA PHE A 322 19.09 11.19 11.52
C PHE A 322 18.76 10.89 12.97
N LYS A 323 19.09 11.84 13.84
CA LYS A 323 18.74 11.77 15.26
C LYS A 323 17.34 12.30 15.48
N LEU A 324 16.49 11.49 16.11
CA LEU A 324 15.14 11.90 16.44
C LEU A 324 15.16 13.05 17.46
N HIS A 325 14.43 14.12 17.15
CA HIS A 325 14.37 15.29 18.02
C HIS A 325 13.78 14.92 19.41
N PRO A 326 14.31 15.44 20.55
CA PRO A 326 13.86 15.06 21.89
C PRO A 326 12.36 15.22 22.14
N SER A 327 11.72 16.20 21.49
CA SER A 327 10.27 16.36 21.57
C SER A 327 9.51 15.21 20.91
N VAL A 328 9.99 14.64 19.80
CA VAL A 328 9.38 13.47 19.14
C VAL A 328 9.45 12.28 20.10
N ILE A 329 10.63 12.03 20.67
CA ILE A 329 10.88 10.98 21.67
C ILE A 329 9.88 11.11 22.82
N LYS A 330 9.74 12.30 23.40
CA LYS A 330 8.79 12.57 24.49
C LYS A 330 7.31 12.33 24.13
N HIS A 331 6.91 12.57 22.88
CA HIS A 331 5.53 12.29 22.46
C HIS A 331 5.27 10.79 22.34
N TRP A 332 6.22 10.04 21.78
CA TRP A 332 6.12 8.59 21.66
C TRP A 332 6.30 7.85 22.98
N GLU A 333 7.11 8.37 23.90
CA GLU A 333 7.20 7.88 25.26
C GLU A 333 5.83 7.93 25.98
N LYS A 334 5.02 8.96 25.74
CA LYS A 334 3.63 9.01 26.27
C LYS A 334 2.74 7.91 25.67
N VAL A 335 2.92 7.58 24.39
CA VAL A 335 2.20 6.47 23.73
C VAL A 335 2.63 5.15 24.36
N ALA A 336 3.94 4.95 24.54
CA ALA A 336 4.49 3.77 25.19
C ALA A 336 4.01 3.62 26.63
N TYR A 337 4.10 4.68 27.45
CA TYR A 337 3.59 4.70 28.82
C TYR A 337 2.11 4.28 28.89
N LYS A 338 1.30 4.68 27.91
CA LYS A 338 -0.12 4.38 27.88
C LYS A 338 -0.45 2.96 27.44
N TYR A 339 0.32 2.39 26.50
CA TYR A 339 -0.08 1.16 25.78
C TYR A 339 0.93 0.02 25.79
N ALA A 340 2.18 0.28 26.14
CA ALA A 340 3.26 -0.71 26.22
C ALA A 340 3.61 -1.01 27.69
N ARG A 341 4.20 -2.18 27.96
CA ARG A 341 4.55 -2.65 29.31
C ARG A 341 6.05 -2.75 29.55
N HIS A 342 6.84 -2.29 28.60
CA HIS A 342 8.30 -2.38 28.60
C HIS A 342 8.94 -0.98 28.67
N GLU A 343 10.23 -0.96 29.01
CA GLU A 343 11.04 0.25 28.96
C GLU A 343 11.07 0.80 27.53
N PHE A 344 10.91 2.12 27.41
CA PHE A 344 10.82 2.76 26.11
C PHE A 344 12.20 2.87 25.45
N ALA A 345 12.33 2.33 24.23
CA ALA A 345 13.59 2.32 23.50
C ALA A 345 13.56 3.19 22.24
N VAL A 346 14.73 3.73 21.88
CA VAL A 346 14.94 4.49 20.63
C VAL A 346 16.07 3.82 19.86
N ASN A 347 15.75 3.33 18.67
CA ASN A 347 16.68 2.60 17.82
C ASN A 347 16.97 3.41 16.55
N GLU A 348 18.19 3.32 16.03
CA GLU A 348 18.59 4.02 14.81
C GLU A 348 19.46 3.10 13.97
N GLU A 349 19.16 3.01 12.67
CA GLU A 349 19.89 2.15 11.74
C GLU A 349 20.18 2.89 10.43
N LEU A 350 21.46 2.98 10.10
CA LEU A 350 21.93 3.52 8.83
C LEU A 350 22.00 2.40 7.79
N LEU A 351 21.25 2.55 6.71
CA LEU A 351 21.31 1.68 5.54
C LEU A 351 22.58 1.98 4.75
N THR A 352 23.27 0.90 4.35
CA THR A 352 24.46 0.97 3.48
C THR A 352 24.17 0.51 2.06
N GLN A 353 22.98 -0.04 1.84
CA GLN A 353 22.53 -0.54 0.54
C GLN A 353 22.14 0.62 -0.38
N GLU A 354 22.46 0.47 -1.65
CA GLU A 354 22.01 1.37 -2.70
C GLU A 354 20.51 1.13 -2.97
N ILE A 355 19.70 2.18 -2.85
CA ILE A 355 18.28 2.14 -3.17
C ILE A 355 18.11 2.39 -4.66
N ARG A 356 17.67 1.37 -5.42
CA ARG A 356 17.49 1.51 -6.89
C ARG A 356 16.07 1.91 -7.27
N SER A 357 15.11 1.65 -6.39
CA SER A 357 13.70 1.99 -6.57
C SER A 357 12.96 2.15 -5.23
N HIS A 358 11.74 2.70 -5.22
CA HIS A 358 10.79 2.63 -4.09
C HIS A 358 10.40 1.20 -3.74
N GLY A 359 10.36 0.31 -4.75
CA GLY A 359 10.18 -1.12 -4.53
C GLY A 359 11.32 -1.73 -3.70
N ASP A 360 12.56 -1.35 -4.01
CA ASP A 360 13.75 -1.72 -3.22
C ASP A 360 13.70 -1.06 -1.83
N ALA A 361 13.29 0.21 -1.76
CA ALA A 361 13.18 0.95 -0.51
C ALA A 361 12.26 0.22 0.48
N ILE A 362 11.08 -0.23 0.06
CA ILE A 362 10.18 -1.01 0.91
C ILE A 362 10.89 -2.25 1.47
N GLN A 363 11.58 -3.01 0.63
CA GLN A 363 12.25 -4.24 1.07
C GLN A 363 13.33 -3.97 2.13
N TYR A 364 14.14 -2.93 1.93
CA TYR A 364 15.21 -2.60 2.88
C TYR A 364 14.72 -1.89 4.13
N LEU A 365 13.57 -1.23 4.08
CA LEU A 365 12.95 -0.53 5.22
C LEU A 365 12.06 -1.46 6.07
N GLU A 366 11.43 -2.48 5.48
CA GLU A 366 10.55 -3.41 6.19
C GLU A 366 11.28 -4.56 6.91
N ASN A 367 12.57 -4.78 6.63
CA ASN A 367 13.39 -5.84 7.24
C ASN A 367 13.76 -5.54 8.71
N ASN A 368 12.77 -5.53 9.60
CA ASN A 368 12.92 -5.60 11.05
C ASN A 368 12.62 -7.01 11.59
N ARG A 369 13.09 -8.05 10.89
CA ARG A 369 13.06 -9.44 11.38
C ARG A 369 14.36 -10.16 11.03
N GLY A 370 15.28 -10.15 11.98
CA GLY A 370 16.16 -11.31 12.22
C GLY A 370 15.37 -12.42 12.89
#